data_AF-A0A0F2NTQ5-F1
#
_entry.id   AF-A0A0F2NTQ5-F1
#
_cell.length_a   1.000
_cell.length_b   1.000
_cell.length_c   1.000
_cell.angle_alpha   90.00
_cell.angle_beta   90.00
_cell.angle_gamma   90.00
#
_symmetry.space_group_name_H-M   'P 1'
#
loop_
_entity.id
_entity.type
_entity.pdbx_description
1 polymer ?
#
loop_
_entity_poly.entity_id
_entity_poly.type
_entity_poly.pdbx_seq_one_letter_code
_entity_poly.pdbx_strand_id
1 'polypeptide(L)'
;MMLDTLFIDVILPLPVPNFFTYRVPNELNDDIIIGQRVIVPFGRGGKLYTALVKDKHHTPPKEYQAKYLYAILDNHPIVNEKQLKHWDWIADYYLAYPGDIFNAAIPGALKLSSETKFVINRNTEFNSNDLSDDEYQVYEALTVREVLTLSDVSEILSVKNIHQIIKSLIEKNIIIVVEEINEKYKPKVVQFVRLTTFANKEENLPAI
;
A
#
# COMPACT_ATOMS: atom_id res chain seq x y z
N MET A 1 -17.78 -18.42 26.86
CA MET A 1 -17.75 -18.64 25.40
C MET A 1 -16.35 -19.05 25.04
N MET A 2 -16.15 -20.17 24.34
CA MET A 2 -14.83 -20.49 23.78
C MET A 2 -14.51 -19.41 22.75
N LEU A 3 -13.38 -18.72 22.93
CA LEU A 3 -12.86 -17.75 21.97
C LEU A 3 -12.38 -18.53 20.75
N ASP A 4 -13.28 -18.72 19.79
CA ASP A 4 -12.93 -19.39 18.54
C ASP A 4 -11.92 -18.51 17.79
N THR A 5 -10.76 -19.08 17.48
CA THR A 5 -9.68 -18.30 16.88
C THR A 5 -9.89 -18.24 15.38
N LEU A 6 -10.05 -17.01 14.89
CA LEU A 6 -10.33 -16.73 13.50
C LEU A 6 -9.05 -16.41 12.73
N PHE A 7 -8.96 -16.96 11.51
CA PHE A 7 -7.88 -16.74 10.56
C PHE A 7 -8.44 -16.28 9.22
N ILE A 8 -7.60 -15.58 8.46
CA ILE A 8 -7.87 -15.18 7.09
C ILE A 8 -6.70 -15.55 6.20
N ASP A 9 -7.02 -15.95 4.97
CA ASP A 9 -6.05 -16.02 3.89
C ASP A 9 -6.14 -14.74 3.06
N VAL A 10 -4.98 -14.16 2.74
CA VAL A 10 -4.92 -12.89 2.02
C VAL A 10 -4.12 -12.98 0.73
N ILE A 11 -4.55 -12.18 -0.25
CA ILE A 11 -3.81 -11.87 -1.47
C ILE A 11 -2.92 -10.66 -1.20
N LEU A 12 -1.60 -10.85 -1.20
CA LEU A 12 -0.64 -9.76 -1.17
C LEU A 12 -0.44 -9.18 -2.58
N PRO A 13 -0.18 -7.87 -2.73
CA PRO A 13 0.12 -7.22 -4.01
C PRO A 13 1.57 -7.52 -4.44
N LEU A 14 1.99 -8.77 -4.35
CA LEU A 14 3.32 -9.29 -4.63
C LEU A 14 3.22 -10.48 -5.59
N PRO A 15 4.24 -10.71 -6.44
CA PRO A 15 4.27 -11.85 -7.36
C PRO A 15 4.64 -13.14 -6.62
N VAL A 16 3.71 -13.64 -5.80
CA VAL A 16 3.87 -14.84 -4.96
C VAL A 16 2.75 -15.85 -5.26
N PRO A 17 3.04 -17.16 -5.34
CA PRO A 17 2.06 -18.16 -5.75
C PRO A 17 1.02 -18.47 -4.68
N ASN A 18 1.36 -18.29 -3.41
CA ASN A 18 0.55 -18.74 -2.29
C ASN A 18 -0.17 -17.58 -1.62
N PHE A 19 -1.33 -17.87 -1.02
CA PHE A 19 -1.94 -17.01 -0.02
C PHE A 19 -1.20 -17.12 1.31
N PHE A 20 -1.35 -16.10 2.14
CA PHE A 20 -0.74 -16.05 3.46
C PHE A 20 -1.82 -15.93 4.52
N THR A 21 -1.69 -16.76 5.55
CA THR A 21 -2.66 -16.88 6.64
C THR A 21 -2.27 -15.96 7.78
N TYR A 22 -3.21 -15.12 8.20
CA TYR A 22 -3.08 -14.22 9.34
C TYR A 22 -4.16 -14.50 10.37
N ARG A 23 -3.83 -14.28 11.64
CA ARG A 23 -4.78 -14.34 12.74
C ARG A 23 -5.55 -13.03 12.82
N VAL A 24 -6.85 -13.12 13.03
CA VAL A 24 -7.70 -11.94 13.28
C VAL A 24 -7.66 -11.61 14.78
N PRO A 25 -7.34 -10.36 15.17
CA PRO A 25 -7.55 -9.90 16.54
C PRO A 25 -9.00 -10.07 16.95
N ASN A 26 -9.24 -10.46 18.20
CA ASN A 26 -10.59 -10.83 18.66
C ASN A 26 -11.59 -9.68 18.49
N GLU A 27 -11.12 -8.45 18.68
CA GLU A 27 -11.87 -7.21 18.47
C GLU A 27 -12.31 -6.96 17.02
N LEU A 28 -11.72 -7.63 16.04
CA LEU A 28 -12.03 -7.47 14.60
C LEU A 28 -12.76 -8.69 14.01
N ASN A 29 -13.11 -9.69 14.84
CA ASN A 29 -13.71 -10.94 14.35
C ASN A 29 -15.07 -10.73 13.66
N ASP A 30 -15.88 -9.80 14.17
CA ASP A 30 -17.22 -9.53 13.65
C ASP A 30 -17.20 -8.63 12.41
N ASP A 31 -16.16 -7.81 12.25
CA ASP A 31 -16.03 -6.83 11.17
C ASP A 31 -15.34 -7.37 9.91
N ILE A 32 -14.63 -8.50 10.02
CA ILE A 32 -13.85 -9.07 8.93
C ILE A 32 -14.71 -9.85 7.92
N ILE A 33 -14.65 -9.41 6.67
CA ILE A 33 -15.44 -9.91 5.54
C ILE A 33 -14.50 -10.21 4.36
N ILE A 34 -14.77 -11.30 3.63
CA ILE A 34 -14.07 -11.64 2.40
C ILE A 34 -14.20 -10.49 1.39
N GLY A 35 -13.09 -10.16 0.72
CA GLY A 35 -13.03 -9.09 -0.28
C GLY A 35 -12.79 -7.69 0.28
N GLN A 36 -12.63 -7.53 1.60
CA GLN A 36 -12.11 -6.30 2.19
C GLN A 36 -10.59 -6.23 2.05
N ARG A 37 -10.03 -5.02 2.06
CA ARG A 37 -8.59 -4.85 2.25
C ARG A 37 -8.24 -4.80 3.72
N VAL A 38 -7.08 -5.37 4.05
CA VAL A 38 -6.48 -5.39 5.39
C VAL A 38 -5.02 -5.00 5.32
N ILE A 39 -4.45 -4.59 6.44
CA ILE A 39 -3.01 -4.39 6.57
C ILE A 39 -2.40 -5.56 7.30
N VAL A 40 -1.34 -6.12 6.71
CA VAL A 40 -0.64 -7.28 7.26
C VAL A 40 0.87 -7.10 7.20
N PRO A 41 1.62 -7.60 8.19
CA PRO A 41 3.08 -7.61 8.15
C PRO A 41 3.59 -8.77 7.28
N PHE A 42 4.60 -8.51 6.43
CA PHE A 42 5.20 -9.53 5.58
C PHE A 42 6.74 -9.47 5.58
N GLY A 43 7.38 -10.64 5.41
CA GLY A 43 8.84 -10.79 5.33
C GLY A 43 9.61 -10.63 6.65
N ARG A 44 10.95 -10.63 6.55
CA ARG A 44 11.90 -10.64 7.69
C ARG A 44 11.94 -9.34 8.51
N GLY A 45 11.46 -8.23 7.94
CA GLY A 45 11.35 -6.94 8.64
C GLY A 45 9.93 -6.57 9.07
N GLY A 46 8.93 -7.41 8.78
CA GLY A 46 7.54 -7.10 9.11
C GLY A 46 6.96 -5.88 8.37
N LYS A 47 7.45 -5.58 7.15
CA LYS A 47 6.93 -4.47 6.34
C LYS A 47 5.42 -4.65 6.15
N LEU A 48 4.67 -3.56 6.34
CA LEU A 48 3.22 -3.56 6.22
C LEU A 48 2.80 -3.48 4.75
N TYR A 49 1.86 -4.35 4.38
CA TYR A 49 1.25 -4.39 3.06
C TYR A 49 -0.27 -4.31 3.17
N THR A 50 -0.87 -3.61 2.22
CA THR A 50 -2.31 -3.70 1.96
C THR A 50 -2.58 -4.98 1.19
N ALA A 51 -3.37 -5.88 1.76
CA ALA A 51 -3.73 -7.18 1.19
C ALA A 51 -5.26 -7.30 1.06
N LEU A 52 -5.74 -8.21 0.22
CA LEU A 52 -7.17 -8.50 0.07
C LEU A 52 -7.53 -9.80 0.79
N VAL A 53 -8.59 -9.80 1.60
CA VAL A 53 -9.10 -11.03 2.24
C VAL A 53 -9.69 -11.95 1.18
N LYS A 54 -9.11 -13.15 1.01
CA LYS A 54 -9.56 -14.19 0.07
C LYS A 54 -10.49 -15.19 0.73
N ASP A 55 -10.16 -15.61 1.95
CA ASP A 55 -10.90 -16.64 2.68
C ASP A 55 -10.86 -16.39 4.19
N LYS A 56 -11.79 -17.03 4.93
CA LYS A 56 -11.95 -16.93 6.37
C LYS A 56 -12.20 -18.30 6.99
N HIS A 57 -11.38 -18.70 7.95
CA HIS A 57 -11.39 -20.05 8.52
C HIS A 57 -10.87 -20.10 9.97
N HIS A 58 -10.89 -21.29 10.58
CA HIS A 58 -10.44 -21.52 11.96
C HIS A 58 -9.17 -22.39 12.05
N THR A 59 -8.59 -22.73 10.90
CA THR A 59 -7.41 -23.60 10.82
C THR A 59 -6.11 -22.79 10.76
N PRO A 60 -5.16 -22.95 11.69
CA PRO A 60 -3.87 -22.26 11.61
C PRO A 60 -2.98 -22.84 10.48
N PRO A 61 -2.03 -22.05 9.96
CA PRO A 61 -1.05 -22.54 8.99
C PRO A 61 -0.11 -23.56 9.64
N LYS A 62 0.36 -24.54 8.84
CA LYS A 62 1.24 -25.63 9.31
C LYS A 62 2.72 -25.22 9.35
N GLU A 63 3.15 -24.45 8.36
CA GLU A 63 4.57 -24.17 8.10
C GLU A 63 5.13 -22.99 8.89
N TYR A 64 4.27 -22.19 9.53
CA TYR A 64 4.67 -20.99 10.26
C TYR A 64 3.62 -20.61 11.31
N GLN A 65 4.00 -19.74 12.24
CA GLN A 65 3.06 -19.13 13.15
C GLN A 65 2.40 -17.91 12.49
N ALA A 66 1.07 -17.93 12.39
CA ALA A 66 0.30 -16.80 11.86
C ALA A 66 0.53 -15.54 12.71
N LYS A 67 0.95 -14.46 12.05
CA LYS A 67 0.98 -13.12 12.66
C LYS A 67 -0.45 -12.55 12.68
N TYR A 68 -0.69 -11.55 13.51
CA TYR A 68 -1.96 -10.82 13.47
C TYR A 68 -2.01 -9.89 12.25
N LEU A 69 -3.21 -9.72 11.69
CA LEU A 69 -3.50 -8.55 10.86
C LEU A 69 -3.49 -7.28 11.74
N TYR A 70 -3.15 -6.15 11.14
CA TYR A 70 -2.99 -4.88 11.84
C TYR A 70 -4.30 -4.08 11.89
N ALA A 71 -4.98 -3.94 10.73
CA ALA A 71 -6.28 -3.26 10.64
C ALA A 71 -7.05 -3.67 9.38
N ILE A 72 -8.34 -3.34 9.36
CA ILE A 72 -9.25 -3.44 8.20
C ILE A 72 -9.36 -2.04 7.57
N LEU A 73 -9.28 -1.94 6.24
CA LEU A 73 -9.31 -0.66 5.51
C LEU A 73 -10.72 -0.26 5.05
N ASP A 74 -11.60 -1.24 4.90
CA ASP A 74 -12.89 -1.07 4.24
C ASP A 74 -14.02 -1.60 5.11
N ASN A 75 -15.07 -0.80 5.31
CA ASN A 75 -16.28 -1.25 6.03
C ASN A 75 -17.06 -2.30 5.23
N HIS A 76 -16.87 -2.34 3.90
CA HIS A 76 -17.53 -3.26 2.99
C HIS A 76 -16.50 -3.86 2.02
N PRO A 77 -16.74 -5.08 1.51
CA PRO A 77 -15.88 -5.67 0.49
C PRO A 77 -15.77 -4.78 -0.75
N ILE A 78 -14.54 -4.53 -1.17
CA ILE A 78 -14.26 -3.81 -2.43
C ILE A 78 -14.22 -4.77 -3.64
N VAL A 79 -14.10 -6.07 -3.37
CA VAL A 79 -14.15 -7.16 -4.35
C VAL A 79 -15.17 -8.17 -3.88
N ASN A 80 -16.08 -8.58 -4.75
CA ASN A 80 -17.09 -9.59 -4.43
C ASN A 80 -16.63 -11.01 -4.79
N GLU A 81 -17.36 -12.02 -4.33
CA GLU A 81 -17.03 -13.43 -4.57
C GLU A 81 -16.98 -13.81 -6.05
N LYS A 82 -17.82 -13.21 -6.91
CA LYS A 82 -17.81 -13.49 -8.35
C LYS A 82 -16.50 -13.01 -8.98
N GLN A 83 -16.01 -11.84 -8.57
CA GLN A 83 -14.72 -11.32 -8.99
C GLN A 83 -13.58 -12.19 -8.48
N LEU A 84 -13.60 -12.62 -7.21
CA LEU A 84 -12.59 -13.53 -6.68
C LEU A 84 -12.53 -14.85 -7.46
N LYS A 85 -13.68 -15.45 -7.77
CA LYS A 85 -13.74 -16.66 -8.62
C LYS A 85 -13.23 -16.41 -10.04
N HIS A 86 -13.48 -15.23 -10.58
CA HIS A 86 -12.93 -14.84 -11.87
C HIS A 86 -11.41 -14.67 -11.81
N TRP A 87 -10.86 -14.12 -10.72
CA TRP A 87 -9.43 -14.01 -10.52
C TRP A 87 -8.76 -15.38 -10.37
N ASP A 88 -9.40 -16.32 -9.68
CA ASP A 88 -8.94 -17.71 -9.61
C ASP A 88 -8.83 -18.30 -11.03
N TRP A 89 -9.85 -18.09 -11.88
CA TRP A 89 -9.80 -18.50 -13.29
C TRP A 89 -8.67 -17.80 -14.09
N ILE A 90 -8.45 -16.49 -13.89
CA ILE A 90 -7.35 -15.77 -14.55
C ILE A 90 -6.00 -16.34 -14.11
N ALA A 91 -5.81 -16.57 -12.81
CA ALA A 91 -4.57 -17.11 -12.25
C ALA A 91 -4.25 -18.48 -12.85
N ASP A 92 -5.24 -19.36 -12.89
CA ASP A 92 -5.10 -20.70 -13.45
C ASP A 92 -4.86 -20.68 -14.96
N TYR A 93 -5.64 -19.90 -15.71
CA TYR A 93 -5.58 -19.88 -17.17
C TYR A 93 -4.32 -19.19 -17.70
N TYR A 94 -3.91 -18.09 -17.08
CA TYR A 94 -2.75 -17.30 -17.53
C TYR A 94 -1.47 -17.61 -16.73
N LEU A 95 -1.49 -18.58 -15.82
CA LEU A 95 -0.37 -18.92 -14.94
C LEU A 95 0.17 -17.68 -14.20
N ALA A 96 -0.74 -16.79 -13.81
CA ALA A 96 -0.43 -15.54 -13.17
C ALA A 96 -0.57 -15.68 -11.65
N TYR A 97 0.26 -14.94 -10.90
CA TYR A 97 0.11 -14.93 -9.45
C TYR A 97 -1.11 -14.12 -9.03
N PRO A 98 -1.84 -14.53 -7.97
CA PRO A 98 -3.00 -13.80 -7.48
C PRO A 98 -2.71 -12.32 -7.16
N GLY A 99 -1.50 -12.03 -6.67
CA GLY A 99 -1.07 -10.66 -6.38
C GLY A 99 -0.90 -9.77 -7.60
N ASP A 100 -0.52 -10.33 -8.75
CA ASP A 100 -0.42 -9.59 -10.01
C ASP A 100 -1.81 -9.21 -10.52
N ILE A 101 -2.78 -10.13 -10.38
CA ILE A 101 -4.19 -9.90 -10.75
C ILE A 101 -4.80 -8.85 -9.83
N PHE A 102 -4.56 -8.94 -8.51
CA PHE A 102 -4.99 -7.94 -7.53
C PHE A 102 -4.44 -6.55 -7.89
N ASN A 103 -3.15 -6.45 -8.23
CA ASN A 103 -2.53 -5.20 -8.67
C ASN A 103 -3.14 -4.68 -9.98
N ALA A 104 -3.46 -5.53 -10.93
CA ALA A 104 -4.07 -5.10 -12.19
C ALA A 104 -5.53 -4.66 -12.03
N ALA A 105 -6.28 -5.31 -11.14
CA ALA A 105 -7.73 -5.12 -11.00
C ALA A 105 -8.12 -3.92 -10.11
N ILE A 106 -7.24 -3.50 -9.19
CA ILE A 106 -7.57 -2.46 -8.22
C ILE A 106 -7.10 -1.07 -8.69
N PRO A 107 -7.96 -0.03 -8.60
CA PRO A 107 -7.58 1.36 -8.86
C PRO A 107 -6.38 1.82 -8.04
N GLY A 108 -5.51 2.68 -8.61
CA GLY A 108 -4.31 3.20 -7.92
C GLY A 108 -4.61 3.85 -6.57
N ALA A 109 -5.70 4.61 -6.47
CA ALA A 109 -6.16 5.24 -5.22
C ALA A 109 -6.43 4.25 -4.08
N LEU A 110 -6.67 2.97 -4.39
CA LEU A 110 -6.90 1.91 -3.41
C LEU A 110 -5.63 1.08 -3.10
N LYS A 111 -4.46 1.45 -3.65
CA LYS A 111 -3.17 0.78 -3.40
C LYS A 111 -2.31 1.52 -2.38
N LEU A 112 -2.91 1.97 -1.28
CA LEU A 112 -2.19 2.60 -0.18
C LEU A 112 -1.10 1.63 0.34
N SER A 113 0.16 1.98 0.14
CA SER A 113 1.36 1.27 0.63
C SER A 113 2.10 2.10 1.69
N SER A 114 3.01 1.51 2.47
CA SER A 114 3.79 2.24 3.49
C SER A 114 4.57 3.45 2.95
N GLU A 115 4.89 3.44 1.65
CA GLU A 115 5.59 4.50 0.93
C GLU A 115 4.64 5.57 0.38
N THR A 116 3.34 5.44 0.64
CA THR A 116 2.33 6.38 0.17
C THR A 116 2.52 7.70 0.90
N LYS A 117 2.71 8.74 0.10
CA LYS A 117 2.89 10.11 0.56
C LYS A 117 1.53 10.82 0.58
N PHE A 118 1.21 11.41 1.72
CA PHE A 118 0.05 12.26 1.93
C PHE A 118 0.50 13.72 1.98
N VAL A 119 -0.27 14.59 1.35
CA VAL A 119 -0.10 16.06 1.43
C VAL A 119 -1.45 16.72 1.70
N ILE A 120 -1.43 17.94 2.23
CA ILE A 120 -2.65 18.72 2.42
C ILE A 120 -3.22 19.12 1.06
N ASN A 121 -4.53 18.92 0.92
CA ASN A 121 -5.28 19.45 -0.21
C ASN A 121 -5.51 20.95 -0.04
N ARG A 122 -4.69 21.78 -0.69
CA ARG A 122 -4.79 23.24 -0.62
C ARG A 122 -6.03 23.81 -1.31
N ASN A 123 -6.80 22.99 -2.02
CA ASN A 123 -8.01 23.42 -2.73
C ASN A 123 -9.30 23.23 -1.91
N THR A 124 -9.19 22.65 -0.72
CA THR A 124 -10.34 22.37 0.15
C THR A 124 -10.32 23.32 1.33
N GLU A 125 -11.33 24.18 1.43
CA GLU A 125 -11.60 24.96 2.64
C GLU A 125 -12.37 24.08 3.62
N PHE A 126 -11.85 23.92 4.83
CA PHE A 126 -12.50 23.19 5.91
C PHE A 126 -12.20 23.87 7.25
N ASN A 127 -13.05 23.65 8.25
CA ASN A 127 -12.80 24.14 9.59
C ASN A 127 -11.98 23.10 10.37
N SER A 128 -10.84 23.51 10.94
CA SER A 128 -9.99 22.62 11.73
C SER A 128 -10.71 22.04 12.96
N ASN A 129 -11.80 22.68 13.42
CA ASN A 129 -12.61 22.20 14.54
C ASN A 129 -13.52 21.01 14.18
N ASP A 130 -13.69 20.70 12.89
CA ASP A 130 -14.49 19.55 12.43
C ASP A 130 -13.64 18.24 12.38
N LEU A 131 -12.37 18.34 12.74
CA LEU A 131 -11.46 17.21 12.89
C LEU A 131 -11.57 16.64 14.31
N SER A 132 -11.56 15.32 14.41
CA SER A 132 -11.28 14.64 15.67
C SER A 132 -9.84 14.93 16.13
N ASP A 133 -9.56 14.71 17.42
CA ASP A 133 -8.23 14.94 18.00
C ASP A 133 -7.12 14.23 17.21
N ASP A 134 -7.33 12.97 16.82
CA ASP A 134 -6.37 12.19 16.03
C ASP A 134 -6.21 12.73 14.60
N GLU A 135 -7.31 13.12 13.94
CA GLU A 135 -7.26 13.73 12.61
C GLU A 135 -6.52 15.08 12.62
N TYR A 136 -6.73 15.87 13.67
CA TYR A 136 -6.08 17.16 13.86
C TYR A 136 -4.57 16.99 14.03
N GLN A 137 -4.11 15.99 14.80
CA GLN A 137 -2.68 15.71 14.94
C GLN A 137 -2.00 15.37 13.60
N VAL A 138 -2.66 14.57 12.75
CA VAL A 138 -2.15 14.28 11.40
C VAL A 138 -2.09 15.54 10.55
N TYR A 139 -3.14 16.36 10.60
CA TYR A 139 -3.20 17.63 9.87
C TYR A 139 -2.12 18.62 10.31
N GLU A 140 -1.92 18.79 11.61
CA GLU A 140 -0.87 19.64 12.18
C GLU A 140 0.52 19.14 11.74
N ALA A 141 0.76 17.83 11.83
CA ALA A 141 2.01 17.23 11.38
C ALA A 141 2.26 17.45 9.86
N LEU A 142 1.22 17.35 9.03
CA LEU A 142 1.31 17.66 7.60
C LEU A 142 1.56 19.14 7.32
N THR A 143 1.09 20.04 8.19
CA THR A 143 1.34 21.49 8.06
C THR A 143 2.81 21.81 8.31
N VAL A 144 3.48 21.04 9.17
CA VAL A 144 4.90 21.22 9.49
C VAL A 144 5.81 20.50 8.48
N ARG A 145 5.51 19.22 8.17
CA ARG A 145 6.40 18.37 7.37
C ARG A 145 6.10 18.41 5.87
N GLU A 146 5.00 19.03 5.45
CA GLU A 146 4.43 19.10 4.09
C GLU A 146 4.02 17.75 3.47
N VAL A 147 4.77 16.69 3.75
CA VAL A 147 4.56 15.32 3.27
C VAL A 147 4.69 14.35 4.44
N LEU A 148 3.72 13.44 4.60
CA LEU A 148 3.82 12.32 5.54
C LEU A 148 3.67 10.99 4.81
N THR A 149 4.36 9.97 5.28
CA THR A 149 4.10 8.57 4.89
C THR A 149 3.21 7.88 5.92
N LEU A 150 2.67 6.71 5.60
CA LEU A 150 1.95 5.90 6.58
C LEU A 150 2.81 5.56 7.82
N SER A 151 4.12 5.38 7.64
CA SER A 151 5.04 5.16 8.75
C SER A 151 5.14 6.38 9.66
N ASP A 152 5.25 7.58 9.09
CA ASP A 152 5.30 8.83 9.87
C ASP A 152 4.02 9.04 10.68
N VAL A 153 2.86 8.79 10.05
CA VAL A 153 1.56 8.91 10.73
C VAL A 153 1.45 7.88 11.86
N SER A 154 1.98 6.67 11.66
CA SER A 154 2.02 5.64 12.70
C SER A 154 2.87 6.04 13.91
N GLU A 155 4.01 6.69 13.67
CA GLU A 155 4.88 7.17 14.75
C GLU A 155 4.23 8.32 15.54
N ILE A 156 3.53 9.22 14.84
CA ILE A 156 2.88 10.39 15.45
C ILE A 156 1.72 9.97 16.34
N LEU A 157 0.84 9.11 15.83
CA LEU A 157 -0.41 8.81 16.52
C LEU A 157 -0.28 7.69 17.57
N SER A 158 0.73 6.82 17.47
CA SER A 158 0.89 5.66 18.37
C SER A 158 -0.36 4.75 18.49
N VAL A 159 -1.33 4.86 17.58
CA VAL A 159 -2.58 4.08 17.58
C VAL A 159 -2.60 3.03 16.47
N LYS A 160 -3.36 1.96 16.71
CA LYS A 160 -3.54 0.84 15.77
C LYS A 160 -4.42 1.19 14.55
N ASN A 161 -5.23 2.25 14.62
CA ASN A 161 -6.29 2.52 13.63
C ASN A 161 -5.98 3.68 12.67
N ILE A 162 -4.70 3.87 12.33
CA ILE A 162 -4.20 4.96 11.46
C ILE A 162 -4.93 5.03 10.13
N HIS A 163 -5.28 3.87 9.57
CA HIS A 163 -5.85 3.82 8.24
C HIS A 163 -7.29 4.35 8.17
N GLN A 164 -8.06 4.20 9.25
CA GLN A 164 -9.41 4.76 9.32
C GLN A 164 -9.35 6.29 9.41
N ILE A 165 -8.36 6.82 10.14
CA ILE A 165 -8.09 8.27 10.23
C ILE A 165 -7.67 8.82 8.87
N ILE A 166 -6.71 8.18 8.20
CA ILE A 166 -6.25 8.58 6.86
C ILE A 166 -7.39 8.50 5.84
N LYS A 167 -8.19 7.43 5.88
CA LYS A 167 -9.37 7.29 5.01
C LYS A 167 -10.37 8.43 5.25
N SER A 168 -10.69 8.73 6.50
CA SER A 168 -11.59 9.83 6.86
C SER A 168 -11.06 11.18 6.34
N LEU A 169 -9.77 11.46 6.50
CA LEU A 169 -9.14 12.68 5.98
C LEU A 169 -9.17 12.77 4.45
N ILE A 170 -9.02 11.65 3.74
CA ILE A 170 -9.15 11.58 2.28
C ILE A 170 -10.60 11.80 1.85
N GLU A 171 -11.57 11.16 2.53
CA GLU A 171 -13.01 11.30 2.25
C GLU A 171 -13.51 12.72 2.52
N LYS A 172 -12.99 13.38 3.56
CA LYS A 172 -13.19 14.81 3.85
C LYS A 172 -12.45 15.73 2.86
N ASN A 173 -11.68 15.18 1.92
CA ASN A 173 -10.88 15.88 0.92
C ASN A 173 -9.81 16.83 1.51
N ILE A 174 -9.39 16.58 2.75
CA ILE A 174 -8.42 17.40 3.51
C ILE A 174 -6.98 17.01 3.12
N ILE A 175 -6.75 15.72 2.88
CA ILE A 175 -5.46 15.21 2.42
C ILE A 175 -5.62 14.51 1.07
N ILE A 176 -4.60 14.58 0.24
CA ILE A 176 -4.51 13.83 -1.02
C ILE A 176 -3.30 12.91 -1.00
N VAL A 177 -3.43 11.80 -1.70
CA VAL A 177 -2.32 10.89 -1.99
C VAL A 177 -1.54 11.44 -3.18
N VAL A 178 -0.24 11.66 -2.98
CA VAL A 178 0.67 12.01 -4.07
C VAL A 178 1.41 10.74 -4.49
N GLU A 179 1.08 10.25 -5.67
CA GLU A 179 1.94 9.28 -6.35
C GLU A 179 3.15 10.04 -6.91
N GLU A 180 4.31 9.89 -6.29
CA GLU A 180 5.55 10.22 -7.00
C GLU A 180 5.61 9.32 -8.22
N ILE A 181 5.63 9.91 -9.41
CA ILE A 181 6.30 9.29 -10.55
C ILE A 181 7.78 9.22 -10.15
N ASN A 182 8.12 8.18 -9.38
CA ASN A 182 9.50 7.80 -9.20
C ASN A 182 9.99 7.41 -10.60
N GLU A 183 10.72 8.30 -11.25
CA GLU A 183 11.60 7.92 -12.34
C GLU A 183 12.60 6.92 -11.74
N LYS A 184 12.23 5.63 -11.72
CA LYS A 184 13.07 4.49 -11.29
C LYS A 184 14.35 4.38 -12.12
N TYR A 185 14.51 5.24 -13.12
CA TYR A 185 15.65 5.30 -14.00
C TYR A 185 16.56 6.46 -13.60
N LYS A 186 17.62 6.16 -12.85
CA LYS A 186 18.82 7.01 -12.90
C LYS A 186 19.51 6.72 -14.24
N PRO A 187 19.62 7.70 -15.15
CA PRO A 187 20.30 7.47 -16.42
C PRO A 187 21.72 6.98 -16.16
N LYS A 188 22.08 5.87 -16.82
CA LYS A 188 23.44 5.35 -16.76
C LYS A 188 24.37 6.34 -17.46
N VAL A 189 25.11 7.10 -16.66
CA VAL A 189 26.15 8.00 -17.18
C VAL A 189 27.38 7.15 -17.48
N VAL A 190 27.85 7.19 -18.72
CA VAL A 190 29.10 6.56 -19.15
C VAL A 190 30.07 7.66 -19.51
N GLN A 191 31.33 7.53 -19.08
CA GLN A 191 32.38 8.46 -19.49
C GLN A 191 32.62 8.32 -20.99
N PHE A 192 32.50 9.42 -21.72
CA PHE A 192 32.88 9.50 -23.12
C PHE A 192 33.98 10.56 -23.27
N VAL A 193 34.89 10.32 -24.21
CA VAL A 193 35.84 11.33 -24.66
C VAL A 193 35.22 12.00 -25.88
N ARG A 194 35.15 13.32 -25.89
CA ARG A 194 34.78 14.10 -27.07
C ARG A 194 35.98 14.94 -27.49
N LEU A 195 36.21 15.06 -28.79
CA LEU A 195 37.15 16.04 -29.31
C LEU A 195 36.77 17.43 -28.81
N THR A 196 37.78 18.24 -28.50
CA THR A 196 37.58 19.65 -28.17
C THR A 196 37.00 20.36 -29.39
N THR A 197 36.36 21.51 -29.19
CA THR A 197 35.81 22.33 -30.29
C THR A 197 36.87 22.68 -31.35
N PHE A 198 38.13 22.74 -30.95
CA PHE A 198 39.28 22.91 -31.83
C PHE A 198 39.56 21.67 -32.69
N ALA A 199 39.71 20.49 -32.06
CA ALA A 199 40.05 19.25 -32.76
C ALA A 199 38.86 18.63 -33.53
N ASN A 200 37.64 19.13 -33.33
CA ASN A 200 36.45 18.71 -34.07
C ASN A 200 36.33 19.36 -35.46
N LYS A 201 37.27 20.23 -35.85
CA LYS A 201 37.36 20.81 -37.19
C LYS A 201 38.45 20.10 -37.97
N GLU A 202 38.10 19.64 -39.17
CA GLU A 202 39.00 18.86 -40.04
C GLU A 202 40.26 19.65 -40.42
N GLU A 203 40.14 20.97 -40.57
CA GLU A 203 41.24 21.91 -40.83
C GLU A 203 42.32 21.94 -39.73
N ASN A 204 41.96 21.55 -38.51
CA ASN A 204 42.85 21.57 -37.35
C ASN A 204 43.49 20.21 -37.07
N LEU A 205 43.16 19.19 -37.88
CA LEU A 205 43.79 17.88 -37.78
C LEU A 205 45.11 17.89 -38.57
N PRO A 206 46.20 17.32 -38.03
CA PRO A 206 47.43 17.20 -38.78
C PRO A 206 47.20 16.31 -40.02
N ALA A 207 47.57 16.80 -41.20
CA ALA A 207 47.58 15.99 -42.40
C ALA A 207 48.57 14.82 -42.24
N ILE A 208 48.11 13.61 -42.54
CA ILE A 208 48.93 12.40 -42.56
C ILE A 208 49.60 12.28 -43.93
#